data_AF-A0A0T6BAL4-F1
#
_entry.id   AF-A0A0T6BAL4-F1
#
_cell.length_a   1.000
_cell.length_b   1.000
_cell.length_c   1.000
_cell.angle_alpha   90.00
_cell.angle_beta   90.00
_cell.angle_gamma   90.00
#
_symmetry.space_group_name_H-M   'P 1'
#
loop_
_entity.id
_entity.type
_entity.pdbx_description
1 polymer ?
#
loop_
_entity_poly.entity_id
_entity_poly.type
_entity_poly.pdbx_seq_one_letter_code
_entity_poly.pdbx_strand_id
1 'polypeptide(L)'
;QPDRLYSPHTVFLRKTGHSYEIAAALCSLLIGLAYDAYVVSGYAARDVTLKIMTRINCPFPEEEEKEEKPPEEALDAKYILKPPLDLRSKFLLQMEQREKDKELAEKQRIEEEMRKEIEELEKPPFDELNGLRLHAWVLIRPGKRDIREPFFIEPSTGYKHEISSTQYCGIESIWNDTNYWARTRA
;
A
#
# COMPACT_ATOMS: atom_id res chain seq x y z
N GLN A 1 1.64 -24.28 11.97
CA GLN A 1 3.11 -24.17 11.91
C GLN A 1 3.60 -25.15 10.84
N PRO A 2 4.60 -24.80 10.00
CA PRO A 2 5.11 -25.73 9.00
C PRO A 2 5.91 -26.88 9.63
N ASP A 3 5.76 -28.09 9.10
CA ASP A 3 6.47 -29.30 9.59
C ASP A 3 7.96 -29.29 9.24
N ARG A 4 8.33 -28.56 8.17
CA ARG A 4 9.70 -28.48 7.64
C ARG A 4 9.97 -27.06 7.14
N LEU A 5 11.22 -26.64 7.24
CA LEU A 5 11.71 -25.38 6.69
C LEU A 5 12.88 -25.66 5.75
N TYR A 6 12.75 -25.25 4.49
CA TYR A 6 13.85 -25.32 3.53
C TYR A 6 14.82 -24.15 3.69
N SER A 7 16.10 -24.38 3.32
CA SER A 7 17.10 -23.32 3.30
C SER A 7 16.76 -22.25 2.26
N PRO A 8 17.13 -20.97 2.48
CA PRO A 8 16.93 -19.88 1.51
C PRO A 8 17.38 -20.23 0.09
N HIS A 9 18.54 -20.88 -0.05
CA HIS A 9 19.06 -21.36 -1.33
C HIS A 9 18.07 -22.29 -2.07
N THR A 10 17.46 -23.22 -1.34
CA THR A 10 16.47 -24.15 -1.92
C THR A 10 15.20 -23.41 -2.34
N VAL A 11 14.77 -22.40 -1.57
CA VAL A 11 13.61 -21.56 -1.90
C VAL A 11 13.85 -20.78 -3.19
N PHE A 12 15.04 -20.20 -3.36
CA PHE A 12 15.41 -19.50 -4.61
C PHE A 12 15.40 -20.42 -5.83
N LEU A 13 15.90 -21.66 -5.69
CA LEU A 13 15.87 -22.65 -6.78
C LEU A 13 14.44 -23.07 -7.14
N ARG A 14 13.61 -23.34 -6.13
CA ARG A 14 12.23 -23.81 -6.33
C ARG A 14 11.27 -22.69 -6.71
N LYS A 15 11.62 -21.43 -6.45
CA LYS A 15 10.78 -20.24 -6.63
C LYS A 15 9.39 -20.38 -5.98
N THR A 16 9.30 -21.22 -4.94
CA THR A 16 8.07 -21.59 -4.25
C THR A 16 8.42 -21.91 -2.80
N GLY A 17 7.52 -21.57 -1.89
CA GLY A 17 7.72 -21.79 -0.46
C GLY A 17 6.56 -21.27 0.36
N HIS A 18 6.56 -21.62 1.64
CA HIS A 18 5.60 -21.14 2.63
C HIS A 18 6.02 -19.73 3.08
N SER A 19 5.15 -18.99 3.77
CA SER A 19 5.46 -17.62 4.24
C SER A 19 6.76 -17.55 5.04
N TYR A 20 7.01 -18.52 5.92
CA TYR A 20 8.25 -18.65 6.69
C TYR A 20 9.50 -18.81 5.82
N GLU A 21 9.41 -19.59 4.76
CA GLU A 21 10.54 -19.90 3.88
C GLU A 21 10.86 -18.71 2.97
N ILE A 22 9.83 -18.04 2.46
CA ILE A 22 9.98 -16.81 1.68
C ILE A 22 10.48 -15.67 2.57
N ALA A 23 9.97 -15.54 3.80
CA ALA A 23 10.45 -14.55 4.77
C ALA A 23 11.94 -14.77 5.10
N ALA A 24 12.35 -16.02 5.35
CA ALA A 24 13.74 -16.35 5.61
C ALA A 24 14.63 -16.07 4.39
N ALA A 25 14.17 -16.38 3.18
CA ALA A 25 14.89 -16.07 1.95
C ALA A 25 15.06 -14.55 1.75
N LEU A 26 13.99 -13.77 1.91
CA LEU A 26 14.03 -12.31 1.81
C LEU A 26 14.92 -11.69 2.90
N CYS A 27 14.80 -12.15 4.14
CA CYS A 27 15.64 -11.68 5.24
C CYS A 27 17.12 -11.95 4.96
N SER A 28 17.49 -13.13 4.44
CA SER A 28 18.88 -13.43 4.07
C SER A 28 19.42 -12.51 2.98
N LEU A 29 18.59 -12.16 1.98
CA LEU A 29 18.94 -11.20 0.93
C LEU A 29 19.17 -9.81 1.51
N LEU A 30 18.26 -9.34 2.37
CA LEU A 30 18.34 -8.02 3.00
C LEU A 30 19.56 -7.88 3.91
N ILE A 31 19.88 -8.93 4.68
CA ILE A 31 21.10 -8.97 5.50
C ILE A 31 22.34 -8.91 4.61
N GLY A 32 22.36 -9.63 3.47
CA GLY A 32 23.46 -9.55 2.50
C GLY A 32 23.61 -8.17 1.87
N LEU A 33 22.52 -7.42 1.77
CA LEU A 33 22.51 -6.01 1.39
C LEU A 33 22.87 -5.07 2.56
N ALA A 34 23.22 -5.57 3.75
CA ALA A 34 23.51 -4.79 4.94
C ALA A 34 22.31 -3.98 5.50
N TYR A 35 21.08 -4.46 5.29
CA TYR A 35 19.92 -4.02 6.08
C TYR A 35 19.88 -4.72 7.44
N ASP A 36 19.29 -4.06 8.43
CA ASP A 36 19.00 -4.67 9.73
C ASP A 36 17.63 -5.35 9.68
N ALA A 37 17.60 -6.54 9.08
CA ALA A 37 16.37 -7.29 8.82
C ALA A 37 16.23 -8.51 9.75
N TYR A 38 14.98 -8.81 10.09
CA TYR A 38 14.60 -9.92 10.95
C TYR A 38 13.38 -10.62 10.39
N VAL A 39 13.32 -11.95 10.52
CA VAL A 39 12.10 -12.71 10.29
C VAL A 39 11.23 -12.62 11.55
N VAL A 40 9.95 -12.34 11.35
CA VAL A 40 8.93 -12.28 12.40
C VAL A 40 7.99 -13.45 12.22
N SER A 41 7.75 -14.21 13.29
CA SER A 41 6.65 -15.17 13.38
C SER A 41 5.58 -14.60 14.28
N GLY A 42 4.35 -14.59 13.78
CA GLY A 42 3.22 -14.08 14.52
C GLY A 42 1.89 -14.39 13.87
N TYR A 43 0.90 -13.59 14.21
CA TYR A 43 -0.47 -13.72 13.76
C TYR A 43 -0.82 -12.59 12.79
N ALA A 44 -1.45 -12.92 11.68
CA ALA A 44 -1.86 -11.95 10.67
C ALA A 44 -3.32 -12.16 10.23
N ALA A 45 -3.89 -11.11 9.63
CA ALA A 45 -5.21 -11.13 9.04
C ALA A 45 -5.29 -12.15 7.89
N ARG A 46 -6.50 -12.68 7.64
CA ARG A 46 -6.77 -13.64 6.57
C ARG A 46 -6.19 -13.23 5.23
N ASP A 47 -6.39 -11.97 4.85
CA ASP A 47 -6.01 -11.47 3.53
C ASP A 47 -4.50 -11.51 3.30
N VAL A 48 -3.71 -11.22 4.34
CA VAL A 48 -2.25 -11.35 4.29
C VAL A 48 -1.85 -12.82 4.20
N THR A 49 -2.41 -13.67 5.06
CA THR A 49 -2.03 -15.09 5.13
C THR A 49 -2.39 -15.89 3.87
N LEU A 50 -3.52 -15.57 3.24
CA LEU A 50 -4.00 -16.23 2.02
C LEU A 50 -3.62 -15.48 0.75
N LYS A 51 -2.85 -14.39 0.85
CA LYS A 51 -2.46 -13.52 -0.27
C LYS A 51 -3.68 -13.06 -1.10
N ILE A 52 -4.75 -12.66 -0.42
CA ILE A 52 -5.93 -12.08 -1.07
C ILE A 52 -5.61 -10.61 -1.35
N MET A 53 -5.46 -10.27 -2.63
CA MET A 53 -5.13 -8.91 -3.08
C MET A 53 -6.32 -8.13 -3.64
N THR A 54 -7.54 -8.69 -3.55
CA THR A 54 -8.74 -8.06 -4.15
C THR A 54 -9.14 -6.75 -3.49
N ARG A 55 -8.68 -6.49 -2.25
CA ARG A 55 -8.98 -5.29 -1.46
C ARG A 55 -7.81 -4.31 -1.38
N ILE A 56 -6.76 -4.55 -2.17
CA ILE A 56 -5.59 -3.68 -2.21
C ILE A 56 -5.71 -2.84 -3.48
N ASN A 57 -5.53 -1.53 -3.34
CA ASN A 57 -5.55 -0.61 -4.50
C ASN A 57 -4.54 -1.06 -5.55
N CYS A 58 -4.94 -0.99 -6.82
CA CYS A 58 -4.04 -1.31 -7.92
C CYS A 58 -2.82 -0.37 -7.88
N PRO A 59 -1.58 -0.89 -7.92
CA PRO A 59 -0.39 -0.05 -7.95
C PRO A 59 -0.29 0.78 -9.24
N PHE A 60 -0.99 0.36 -10.30
CA PHE A 60 -1.09 1.06 -11.58
C PHE A 60 -2.55 1.46 -11.80
N PRO A 61 -3.00 2.59 -11.23
CA PRO A 61 -4.31 3.12 -11.56
C PRO A 61 -4.34 3.48 -13.04
N GLU A 62 -5.52 3.38 -13.66
CA GLU A 62 -5.72 3.93 -15.00
C GLU A 62 -5.39 5.43 -14.94
N GLU A 63 -4.53 5.88 -15.83
CA GLU A 63 -4.24 7.31 -15.95
C GLU A 63 -5.53 7.99 -16.39
N GLU A 64 -6.11 8.81 -15.52
CA GLU A 64 -7.13 9.75 -15.95
C GLU A 64 -6.51 10.58 -17.07
N GLU A 65 -7.06 10.50 -18.28
CA GLU A 65 -6.70 11.36 -19.40
C GLU A 65 -6.92 12.80 -18.95
N LYS A 66 -5.86 13.40 -18.39
CA LYS A 66 -5.85 14.83 -18.13
C LYS A 66 -5.97 15.46 -19.50
N GLU A 67 -7.12 16.08 -19.77
CA GLU A 67 -7.27 16.96 -20.92
C GLU A 67 -6.09 17.92 -20.87
N GLU A 68 -5.11 17.69 -21.76
CA GLU A 68 -3.99 18.59 -21.93
C GLU A 68 -4.60 19.91 -22.38
N LYS A 69 -4.77 20.82 -21.43
CA LYS A 69 -5.07 22.21 -21.78
C LYS A 69 -3.94 22.63 -22.72
N PRO A 70 -4.27 23.07 -23.95
CA PRO A 70 -3.24 23.43 -24.91
C PRO A 70 -2.27 24.39 -24.23
N PRO A 71 -0.95 24.20 -24.39
CA PRO A 71 0.03 25.08 -23.77
C PRO A 71 -0.35 26.53 -24.07
N GLU A 72 -0.58 27.33 -23.04
CA GLU A 72 -0.61 28.78 -23.22
C GLU A 72 0.79 29.14 -23.71
N GLU A 73 0.93 29.31 -25.03
CA GLU A 73 2.17 29.76 -25.64
C GLU A 73 2.57 31.08 -24.98
N ALA A 74 3.55 31.02 -24.10
CA ALA A 74 4.24 32.19 -23.60
C ALA A 74 5.06 32.75 -24.75
N LEU A 75 4.39 33.43 -25.68
CA LEU A 75 5.04 34.23 -26.69
C LEU A 75 5.81 35.33 -25.95
N ASP A 76 7.13 35.41 -26.18
CA ASP A 76 7.98 36.53 -25.72
C ASP A 76 7.52 37.83 -26.39
N ALA A 77 6.48 38.42 -25.83
CA ALA A 77 5.66 39.35 -26.56
C ALA A 77 5.99 40.81 -26.18
N LYS A 78 6.88 41.41 -26.98
CA LYS A 78 7.05 42.87 -27.04
C LYS A 78 5.78 43.59 -27.51
N TYR A 79 4.86 42.87 -28.17
CA TYR A 79 3.56 43.35 -28.64
C TYR A 79 2.47 42.30 -28.40
N ILE A 80 1.94 42.21 -27.17
CA ILE A 80 0.74 41.41 -26.87
C ILE A 80 -0.48 42.19 -27.35
N LEU A 81 -1.22 41.63 -28.30
CA LEU A 81 -2.56 42.11 -28.60
C LEU A 81 -3.47 41.79 -27.42
N LYS A 82 -4.16 42.79 -26.88
CA LYS A 82 -5.17 42.56 -25.84
C LYS A 82 -6.23 41.61 -26.41
N PRO A 83 -6.59 40.53 -25.70
CA PRO A 83 -7.67 39.68 -26.15
C PRO A 83 -8.95 40.51 -26.33
N PRO A 84 -9.80 40.16 -27.29
CA PRO A 84 -11.08 40.85 -27.49
C PRO A 84 -11.88 40.83 -26.18
N LEU A 85 -12.50 41.98 -25.87
CA LEU A 85 -13.28 42.14 -24.64
C LEU A 85 -14.44 41.15 -24.68
N ASP A 86 -14.54 40.27 -23.68
CA ASP A 86 -15.69 39.38 -23.56
C ASP A 86 -16.94 40.23 -23.26
N LEU A 87 -17.88 40.23 -24.20
CA LEU A 87 -19.10 41.03 -24.12
C LEU A 87 -20.22 40.31 -23.34
N ARG A 88 -19.95 39.12 -22.80
CA ARG A 88 -20.90 38.38 -21.97
C ARG A 88 -21.23 39.15 -20.70
N SER A 89 -22.50 39.16 -20.33
CA SER A 89 -22.94 39.77 -19.07
C SER A 89 -22.34 39.02 -17.87
N LYS A 90 -21.77 39.77 -16.91
CA LYS A 90 -21.21 39.22 -15.65
C LYS A 90 -22.21 38.36 -14.89
N PHE A 91 -23.50 38.68 -14.99
CA PHE A 91 -24.58 37.92 -14.35
C PHE A 91 -24.74 36.52 -14.95
N LEU A 92 -24.65 36.39 -16.29
CA LEU A 92 -24.76 35.10 -16.98
C LEU A 92 -23.58 34.19 -16.64
N LEU A 93 -22.37 34.76 -16.57
CA LEU A 93 -21.17 34.02 -16.14
C LEU A 93 -21.29 33.48 -14.70
N GLN A 94 -21.83 34.29 -13.77
CA GLN A 94 -22.07 33.87 -12.39
C GLN A 94 -23.14 32.77 -12.30
N MET A 95 -24.20 32.86 -13.11
CA MET A 95 -25.24 31.82 -13.17
C MET A 95 -24.67 30.49 -13.70
N GLU A 96 -23.89 30.54 -14.78
CA GLU A 96 -23.26 29.35 -15.38
C GLU A 96 -22.24 28.70 -14.45
N GLN A 97 -21.41 29.48 -13.74
CA GLN A 97 -20.51 28.96 -12.70
C GLN A 97 -21.29 28.25 -11.59
N ARG A 98 -22.37 28.87 -11.11
CA ARG A 98 -23.19 28.28 -10.06
C ARG A 98 -23.87 26.98 -10.48
N GLU A 99 -24.25 26.83 -11.75
CA GLU A 99 -24.78 25.56 -12.29
C GLU A 99 -23.69 24.48 -12.36
N LYS A 100 -22.50 24.82 -12.86
CA LYS A 100 -21.35 23.89 -12.89
C LYS A 100 -20.92 23.45 -11.50
N ASP A 101 -20.90 24.38 -10.53
CA ASP A 101 -20.56 24.08 -9.14
C ASP A 101 -21.59 23.15 -8.51
N LYS A 102 -22.88 23.30 -8.83
CA LYS A 102 -23.94 22.38 -8.39
C LYS A 102 -23.78 21.00 -9.01
N GLU A 103 -23.55 20.91 -10.32
CA GLU A 103 -23.33 19.62 -10.99
C GLU A 103 -22.09 18.91 -10.46
N LEU A 104 -21.00 19.63 -10.20
CA LEU A 104 -19.79 19.06 -9.61
C LEU A 104 -20.04 18.58 -8.18
N ALA A 105 -20.75 19.37 -7.37
CA ALA A 105 -21.10 18.97 -6.00
C ALA A 105 -22.03 17.73 -5.99
N GLU A 106 -22.96 17.63 -6.92
CA GLU A 106 -23.84 16.46 -7.06
C GLU A 106 -23.04 15.22 -7.49
N LYS A 107 -22.15 15.34 -8.47
CA LYS A 107 -21.24 14.26 -8.87
C LYS A 107 -20.34 13.79 -7.72
N GLN A 108 -19.76 14.71 -6.96
CA GLN A 108 -18.94 14.39 -5.79
C GLN A 108 -19.74 13.64 -4.72
N ARG A 109 -20.99 14.04 -4.47
CA ARG A 109 -21.87 13.35 -3.53
C ARG A 109 -22.19 11.92 -3.98
N ILE A 110 -22.52 11.74 -5.26
CA ILE A 110 -22.79 10.41 -5.83
C ILE A 110 -21.52 9.53 -5.74
N GLU A 111 -20.36 10.08 -6.08
CA GLU A 111 -19.09 9.35 -5.99
C GLU A 111 -18.74 8.94 -4.56
N GLU A 112 -19.01 9.82 -3.58
CA GLU A 112 -18.80 9.52 -2.15
C GLU A 112 -19.76 8.44 -1.65
N GLU A 113 -21.04 8.46 -2.08
CA GLU A 113 -22.02 7.42 -1.76
C GLU A 113 -21.62 6.07 -2.37
N MET A 114 -21.24 6.06 -3.67
CA MET A 114 -20.74 4.86 -4.35
C MET A 114 -19.49 4.31 -3.67
N ARG A 115 -18.55 5.17 -3.25
CA ARG A 115 -17.33 4.76 -2.55
C ARG A 115 -17.64 4.09 -1.21
N LYS A 116 -18.61 4.61 -0.45
CA LYS A 116 -19.04 4.01 0.81
C LYS A 116 -19.71 2.66 0.59
N GLU A 117 -20.54 2.53 -0.45
CA GLU A 117 -21.19 1.26 -0.78
C GLU A 117 -20.17 0.19 -1.20
N ILE A 118 -19.17 0.56 -2.01
CA ILE A 118 -18.04 -0.32 -2.36
C ILE A 118 -17.27 -0.73 -1.10
N GLU A 119 -16.93 0.22 -0.21
CA GLU A 119 -16.21 -0.07 1.03
C GLU A 119 -16.98 -1.06 1.92
N GLU A 120 -18.30 -0.91 2.05
CA GLU A 120 -19.14 -1.85 2.81
C GLU A 120 -19.17 -3.25 2.16
N LEU A 121 -19.27 -3.34 0.84
CA LEU A 121 -19.23 -4.62 0.11
C LEU A 121 -17.87 -5.29 0.14
N GLU A 122 -16.80 -4.50 0.14
CA GLU A 122 -15.42 -4.97 0.19
C GLU A 122 -14.97 -5.38 1.59
N LYS A 123 -15.75 -5.10 2.64
CA LYS A 123 -15.40 -5.53 4.00
C LYS A 123 -15.10 -7.03 4.06
N PRO A 124 -14.04 -7.42 4.76
CA PRO A 124 -13.74 -8.84 4.93
C PRO A 124 -14.92 -9.55 5.60
N PRO A 125 -15.29 -10.75 5.13
CA PRO A 125 -16.29 -11.54 5.80
C PRO A 125 -15.83 -11.85 7.23
N PHE A 126 -16.79 -12.06 8.12
CA PHE A 126 -16.47 -12.48 9.49
C PHE A 126 -15.57 -13.71 9.47
N ASP A 127 -14.52 -13.66 10.27
CA ASP A 127 -13.44 -14.63 10.24
C ASP A 127 -13.15 -15.15 11.64
N GLU A 128 -13.54 -16.40 11.88
CA GLU A 128 -13.37 -17.09 13.17
C GLU A 128 -11.91 -17.26 13.57
N LEU A 129 -11.00 -17.34 12.58
CA LEU A 129 -9.57 -17.53 12.80
C LEU A 129 -8.79 -16.21 12.77
N ASN A 130 -9.48 -15.07 12.85
CA ASN A 130 -8.81 -13.77 12.88
C ASN A 130 -7.92 -13.68 14.13
N GLY A 131 -6.64 -13.37 13.93
CA GLY A 131 -5.64 -13.34 15.00
C GLY A 131 -5.13 -14.71 15.47
N LEU A 132 -5.59 -15.83 14.87
CA LEU A 132 -5.09 -17.18 15.17
C LEU A 132 -4.24 -17.77 14.04
N ARG A 133 -4.26 -17.20 12.84
CA ARG A 133 -3.46 -17.68 11.71
C ARG A 133 -2.00 -17.30 11.88
N LEU A 134 -1.16 -18.32 11.98
CA LEU A 134 0.28 -18.17 11.97
C LEU A 134 0.78 -17.73 10.60
N HIS A 135 1.57 -16.68 10.59
CA HIS A 135 2.20 -16.11 9.40
C HIS A 135 3.58 -15.59 9.73
N ALA A 136 4.42 -15.49 8.70
CA ALA A 136 5.75 -14.94 8.84
C ALA A 136 6.00 -13.83 7.83
N TRP A 137 6.59 -12.75 8.33
CA TRP A 137 6.93 -11.57 7.56
C TRP A 137 8.31 -11.05 7.98
N VAL A 138 8.78 -9.97 7.35
CA VAL A 138 10.10 -9.40 7.64
C VAL A 138 9.93 -8.06 8.36
N LEU A 139 10.68 -7.85 9.44
CA LEU A 139 10.83 -6.56 10.11
C LEU A 139 12.18 -5.96 9.74
N ILE A 140 12.15 -4.69 9.34
CA ILE A 140 13.36 -3.88 9.15
C ILE A 140 13.46 -2.87 10.29
N ARG A 141 14.61 -2.83 10.95
CA ARG A 141 14.90 -1.86 12.01
C ARG A 141 15.59 -0.60 11.47
N PRO A 142 15.39 0.55 12.14
CA PRO A 142 16.05 1.78 11.77
C PRO A 142 17.55 1.75 12.09
N GLY A 143 18.33 2.54 11.34
CA GLY A 143 19.75 2.79 11.60
C GLY A 143 20.68 2.42 10.45
N LYS A 144 20.45 1.31 9.74
CA LYS A 144 21.24 0.96 8.53
C LYS A 144 20.58 1.53 7.27
N ARG A 145 21.38 1.95 6.28
CA ARG A 145 20.92 2.47 4.97
C ARG A 145 19.85 3.58 5.06
N ASP A 146 20.05 4.53 5.97
CA ASP A 146 19.18 5.71 6.16
C ASP A 146 17.71 5.41 6.48
N ILE A 147 17.42 4.23 7.03
CA ILE A 147 16.07 3.91 7.51
C ILE A 147 15.83 4.62 8.84
N ARG A 148 14.88 5.56 8.85
CA ARG A 148 14.51 6.37 10.02
C ARG A 148 13.54 5.65 10.95
N GLU A 149 12.57 4.94 10.37
CA GLU A 149 11.49 4.30 11.09
C GLU A 149 11.47 2.80 10.79
N PRO A 150 11.18 1.94 11.78
CA PRO A 150 11.02 0.52 11.51
C PRO A 150 9.75 0.28 10.69
N PHE A 151 9.75 -0.77 9.88
CA PHE A 151 8.58 -1.16 9.09
C PHE A 151 8.58 -2.65 8.80
N PHE A 152 7.40 -3.17 8.46
CA PHE A 152 7.21 -4.54 8.03
C PHE A 152 7.23 -4.65 6.51
N ILE A 153 7.70 -5.80 6.01
CA ILE A 153 7.59 -6.19 4.62
C ILE A 153 6.89 -7.54 4.56
N GLU A 154 5.83 -7.60 3.77
CA GLU A 154 5.18 -8.87 3.46
C GLU A 154 6.00 -9.60 2.36
N PRO A 155 6.60 -10.77 2.65
CA PRO A 155 7.56 -11.42 1.75
C PRO A 155 6.91 -11.95 0.47
N SER A 156 5.61 -12.27 0.50
CA SER A 156 4.88 -12.82 -0.63
C SER A 156 4.45 -11.77 -1.67
N THR A 157 4.41 -10.49 -1.26
CA THR A 157 3.90 -9.37 -2.06
C THR A 157 4.96 -8.28 -2.30
N GLY A 158 5.92 -8.14 -1.38
CA GLY A 158 6.91 -7.06 -1.38
C GLY A 158 6.38 -5.72 -0.86
N TYR A 159 5.14 -5.66 -0.38
CA TYR A 159 4.57 -4.42 0.14
C TYR A 159 5.16 -4.04 1.49
N LYS A 160 5.41 -2.73 1.66
CA LYS A 160 5.78 -2.12 2.93
C LYS A 160 4.51 -1.87 3.75
N HIS A 161 4.54 -2.29 5.00
CA HIS A 161 3.50 -2.02 5.98
C HIS A 161 4.09 -1.29 7.19
N GLU A 162 3.32 -0.37 7.74
CA GLU A 162 3.66 0.29 9.00
C GLU A 162 3.54 -0.70 10.16
N ILE A 163 4.30 -0.44 11.24
CA ILE A 163 4.26 -1.28 12.45
C ILE A 163 2.88 -1.25 13.11
N SER A 164 2.20 -0.12 13.00
CA SER A 164 0.86 0.11 13.57
C SER A 164 -0.27 -0.51 12.74
N SER A 165 0.05 -1.23 11.66
CA SER A 165 -0.98 -1.77 10.78
C SER A 165 -1.80 -2.88 11.45
N THR A 166 -3.13 -2.79 11.33
CA THR A 166 -4.10 -3.76 11.89
C THR A 166 -3.97 -5.16 11.29
N GLN A 167 -3.26 -5.28 10.16
CA GLN A 167 -3.07 -6.54 9.43
C GLN A 167 -2.19 -7.55 10.18
N TYR A 168 -1.32 -7.10 11.08
CA TYR A 168 -0.44 -7.95 11.89
C TYR A 168 -0.90 -7.89 13.35
N CYS A 169 -1.64 -8.92 13.77
CA CYS A 169 -2.34 -8.93 15.06
C CYS A 169 -1.40 -9.12 16.26
N GLY A 170 -0.29 -9.85 16.10
CA GLY A 170 0.63 -10.08 17.20
C GLY A 170 1.90 -10.81 16.80
N ILE A 171 2.96 -10.62 17.59
CA ILE A 171 4.27 -11.23 17.36
C ILE A 171 4.55 -12.24 18.47
N GLU A 172 5.03 -13.42 18.09
CA GLU A 172 5.46 -14.49 19.00
C GLU A 172 6.99 -14.56 19.10
N SER A 173 7.67 -14.52 17.96
CA SER A 173 9.13 -14.55 17.92
C SER A 173 9.68 -13.76 16.75
N ILE A 174 10.91 -13.30 16.90
CA ILE A 174 11.67 -12.54 15.91
C ILE A 174 13.09 -13.10 15.88
N TRP A 175 13.66 -13.30 14.70
CA TRP A 175 15.03 -13.81 14.59
C TRP A 175 15.76 -13.32 13.35
N ASN A 176 17.09 -13.37 13.41
CA ASN A 176 17.97 -13.22 12.26
C ASN A 176 19.03 -14.33 12.26
N ASP A 177 20.12 -14.14 11.53
CA ASP A 177 21.26 -15.05 11.44
C ASP A 177 22.05 -15.20 12.76
N THR A 178 21.98 -14.20 13.64
CA THR A 178 22.77 -14.14 14.89
C THR A 178 21.96 -14.39 16.16
N ASN A 179 20.68 -13.99 16.17
CA ASN A 179 19.90 -13.83 17.38
C ASN A 179 18.48 -14.34 17.19
N TYR A 180 17.89 -14.82 18.28
CA TYR A 180 16.50 -15.27 18.35
C TYR A 180 15.86 -14.68 19.61
N TRP A 181 14.75 -13.95 19.44
CA TRP A 181 13.94 -13.39 20.51
C TRP A 181 12.56 -14.02 20.47
N ALA A 182 12.09 -14.53 21.61
CA ALA A 182 10.74 -15.02 21.77
C ALA A 182 10.02 -14.26 22.87
N ARG A 183 8.74 -13.96 22.64
CA ARG A 183 7.85 -13.43 23.66
C ARG A 183 7.35 -14.58 24.51
N THR A 184 7.79 -14.63 25.76
CA THR A 184 7.19 -15.51 26.76
C THR A 184 5.94 -14.85 27.34
N ARG A 185 4.82 -15.58 27.37
CA ARG A 185 3.66 -15.19 28.19
C ARG A 185 3.98 -15.64 29.62
N ALA A 186 4.20 -14.69 30.53
CA ALA A 186 4.22 -14.94 31.97
C ALA A 186 2.78 -14.96 32.50
#